data_AF-A0A2M7B243-F1
#
_entry.id   AF-A0A2M7B243-F1
#
_cell.length_a   1.000
_cell.length_b   1.000
_cell.length_c   1.000
_cell.angle_alpha   90.00
_cell.angle_beta   90.00
_cell.angle_gamma   90.00
#
_symmetry.space_group_name_H-M   'P 1'
#
loop_
_entity.id
_entity.type
_entity.pdbx_description
1 polymer ?
#
loop_
_entity_poly.entity_id
_entity_poly.type
_entity_poly.pdbx_seq_one_letter_code
_entity_poly.pdbx_strand_id
1 'polypeptide(L)'
;MKPMQKNSRMFLIICLAVFYFVPLYCQTKTKNIEIILDASGSMNDTFDKREKKIDIAKKTILKILSELSSDATSQIKIGLRTFGEDRE
;
A
#
# COMPACT_ATOMS: atom_id res chain seq x y z
N MET A 1 14.71 -36.73 43.81
CA MET A 1 13.36 -36.34 43.34
C MET A 1 13.52 -35.19 42.34
N LYS A 2 13.26 -35.42 41.05
CA LYS A 2 13.44 -34.43 39.96
C LYS A 2 12.08 -33.88 39.51
N PRO A 3 11.69 -32.65 39.88
CA PRO A 3 10.51 -31.99 39.32
C PRO A 3 10.87 -31.06 38.14
N MET A 4 11.88 -31.38 37.33
CA MET A 4 12.40 -30.45 36.30
C MET A 4 11.92 -30.75 34.86
N GLN A 5 11.28 -31.90 34.63
CA GLN A 5 10.86 -32.31 33.28
C GLN A 5 9.48 -31.78 32.87
N LYS A 6 8.61 -31.48 33.84
CA LYS A 6 7.23 -31.00 33.59
C LYS A 6 7.20 -29.53 33.13
N ASN A 7 8.12 -28.71 33.66
CA ASN A 7 8.21 -27.28 33.35
C ASN A 7 8.72 -27.01 31.93
N SER A 8 9.65 -27.85 31.45
CA SER A 8 10.21 -27.72 30.10
C SER A 8 9.18 -28.04 29.00
N ARG A 9 8.28 -29.00 29.24
CA ARG A 9 7.18 -29.32 28.31
C ARG A 9 6.12 -28.21 28.26
N MET A 10 5.79 -27.61 29.41
CA MET A 10 4.92 -26.44 29.49
C MET A 10 5.48 -25.24 28.72
N PHE A 11 6.78 -24.98 28.87
CA PHE A 11 7.45 -23.89 28.15
C PHE A 11 7.43 -24.12 26.64
N LEU A 12 7.66 -25.36 26.19
CA LEU A 12 7.57 -25.71 24.77
C LEU A 12 6.16 -25.46 24.20
N ILE A 13 5.11 -25.83 24.93
CA ILE A 13 3.71 -25.60 24.51
C ILE A 13 3.40 -24.10 24.43
N ILE A 14 3.88 -23.31 25.39
CA ILE A 14 3.70 -21.85 25.38
C ILE A 14 4.44 -21.24 24.19
N CYS A 15 5.70 -21.64 23.94
CA CYS A 15 6.43 -21.19 22.75
C CYS A 15 5.71 -21.58 21.46
N LEU A 16 5.25 -22.82 21.35
CA LEU A 16 4.52 -23.29 20.17
C LEU A 16 3.22 -22.52 19.97
N ALA A 17 2.49 -22.22 21.05
CA ALA A 17 1.27 -21.40 21.00
C ALA A 17 1.58 -19.96 20.59
N VAL A 18 2.64 -19.33 21.11
CA VAL A 18 3.06 -17.99 20.68
C VAL A 18 3.45 -18.00 19.20
N PHE A 19 4.23 -18.98 18.74
CA PHE A 19 4.60 -19.10 17.33
C PHE A 19 3.40 -19.39 16.40
N TYR A 20 2.38 -20.12 16.86
CA TYR A 20 1.18 -20.40 16.07
C TYR A 20 0.19 -19.23 16.05
N PHE A 21 -0.01 -18.53 17.17
CA PHE A 21 -1.05 -17.49 17.29
C PHE A 21 -0.58 -16.09 16.94
N VAL A 22 0.73 -15.76 17.05
CA VAL A 22 1.26 -14.45 16.65
C VAL A 22 1.08 -14.13 15.15
N PRO A 23 1.33 -15.05 14.19
CA PRO A 23 1.14 -14.74 12.77
C PRO A 23 -0.33 -14.57 12.37
N LEU A 24 -1.30 -15.07 13.16
CA LEU A 24 -2.74 -14.90 12.90
C LEU A 24 -3.24 -13.46 13.15
N TYR A 25 -2.48 -12.64 13.89
CA TYR A 25 -2.81 -11.23 14.13
C TYR A 25 -2.08 -10.25 13.21
N CYS A 26 -1.32 -10.75 12.23
CA CYS A 26 -0.87 -9.93 11.11
C CYS A 26 -2.08 -9.64 10.22
N GLN A 27 -2.97 -8.77 10.71
CA GLN A 27 -4.13 -8.31 9.98
C GLN A 27 -3.63 -7.54 8.76
N THR A 28 -3.84 -8.10 7.59
CA THR A 28 -3.73 -7.40 6.30
C THR A 28 -4.62 -6.16 6.37
N LYS A 29 -4.02 -5.00 6.65
CA LYS A 29 -4.76 -3.73 6.66
C LYS A 29 -5.09 -3.37 5.22
N THR A 30 -6.39 -3.26 4.93
CA THR A 30 -6.82 -2.75 3.63
C THR A 30 -6.61 -1.24 3.61
N LYS A 31 -5.88 -0.72 2.61
CA LYS A 31 -5.73 0.72 2.37
C LYS A 31 -6.54 1.09 1.12
N ASN A 32 -7.38 2.10 1.23
CA ASN A 32 -8.10 2.67 0.09
C ASN A 32 -7.48 4.02 -0.26
N ILE A 33 -7.07 4.20 -1.50
CA ILE A 33 -6.42 5.41 -2.00
C ILE A 33 -7.24 5.94 -3.16
N GLU A 34 -7.62 7.22 -3.08
CA GLU A 34 -8.30 7.92 -4.17
C GLU A 34 -7.35 8.97 -4.76
N ILE A 35 -7.09 8.89 -6.06
CA ILE A 35 -6.28 9.85 -6.79
C ILE A 35 -7.22 10.76 -7.56
N ILE A 36 -7.10 12.07 -7.35
CA ILE A 36 -7.87 13.09 -8.05
C ILE A 36 -6.91 13.85 -8.97
N LEU A 37 -7.11 13.75 -10.28
CA LEU A 37 -6.27 14.34 -11.32
C LEU A 37 -6.99 15.53 -11.96
N ASP A 38 -6.37 16.71 -11.90
CA ASP A 38 -6.81 17.86 -12.69
C ASP A 38 -6.50 17.62 -14.18
N ALA A 39 -7.52 17.79 -15.02
CA ALA A 39 -7.49 17.68 -16.47
C ALA A 39 -7.88 19.01 -17.15
N SER A 40 -7.88 20.12 -16.41
CA SER A 40 -8.13 21.46 -16.95
C SER A 40 -7.15 21.81 -18.08
N GLY A 41 -7.55 22.73 -18.97
CA GLY A 41 -6.71 23.15 -20.10
C GLY A 41 -5.30 23.60 -19.71
N SER A 42 -5.13 24.18 -18.51
CA SER A 42 -3.82 24.61 -17.98
C SER A 42 -2.84 23.45 -17.73
N MET A 43 -3.33 22.22 -17.64
CA MET A 43 -2.52 21.01 -17.51
C MET A 43 -1.87 20.60 -18.82
N ASN A 44 -2.37 21.09 -19.95
CA ASN A 44 -1.77 20.88 -21.27
C ASN A 44 -0.58 21.82 -21.54
N ASP A 45 -0.37 22.83 -20.68
CA ASP A 45 0.77 23.73 -20.73
C ASP A 45 2.09 22.98 -20.50
N THR A 46 3.14 23.43 -21.17
CA THR A 46 4.49 22.92 -20.97
C THR A 46 5.10 23.48 -19.68
N PHE A 47 5.57 22.60 -18.82
CA PHE A 47 6.43 22.93 -17.70
C PHE A 47 7.90 22.95 -18.17
N ASP A 48 8.60 24.05 -17.88
CA ASP A 48 10.03 24.24 -18.21
C ASP A 48 10.40 23.91 -19.68
N LYS A 49 9.50 24.20 -20.63
CA LYS A 49 9.68 23.98 -22.09
C LYS A 49 10.01 22.53 -22.51
N ARG A 50 9.85 21.53 -21.63
CA ARG A 50 10.23 20.13 -21.91
C ARG A 50 9.07 19.15 -21.91
N GLU A 51 8.16 19.25 -20.95
CA GLU A 51 7.09 18.27 -20.78
C GLU A 51 5.79 18.94 -20.32
N LYS A 52 4.63 18.41 -20.72
CA LYS A 52 3.34 18.93 -20.27
C LYS A 52 3.11 18.58 -18.81
N LYS A 53 2.45 19.47 -18.05
CA LYS A 53 2.10 19.22 -16.63
C LYS A 53 1.31 17.91 -16.48
N ILE A 54 0.40 17.63 -17.42
CA ILE A 54 -0.40 16.39 -17.43
C ILE A 54 0.45 15.12 -17.60
N ASP A 55 1.52 15.18 -18.38
CA ASP A 55 2.39 14.02 -18.62
C ASP A 55 3.26 13.73 -17.38
N ILE A 56 3.74 14.79 -16.72
CA ILE A 56 4.44 14.70 -15.43
C ILE A 56 3.51 14.08 -14.37
N ALA A 57 2.26 14.53 -14.29
CA ALA A 57 1.28 13.99 -13.35
C ALA A 57 1.01 12.50 -13.61
N LYS A 58 0.78 12.10 -14.87
CA LYS A 58 0.59 10.69 -15.26
C LYS A 58 1.78 9.82 -14.88
N LYS A 59 3.01 10.25 -15.21
CA LYS A 59 4.24 9.54 -14.85
C LYS A 59 4.39 9.37 -13.34
N THR A 60 4.04 10.42 -12.58
CA THR A 60 4.11 10.41 -11.12
C THR A 60 3.11 9.42 -10.52
N ILE A 61 1.86 9.41 -11.02
CA ILE A 61 0.85 8.44 -10.60
C ILE A 61 1.33 7.02 -10.87
N LEU A 62 1.82 6.72 -12.08
CA LEU A 62 2.34 5.38 -12.41
C LEU A 62 3.49 4.97 -11.50
N LYS A 63 4.39 5.88 -11.16
CA LYS A 63 5.48 5.63 -10.22
C LYS A 63 4.93 5.28 -8.83
N ILE A 64 4.00 6.07 -8.29
CA ILE A 64 3.35 5.80 -7.01
C ILE A 64 2.69 4.41 -7.01
N LEU A 65 1.95 4.07 -8.07
CA LEU A 65 1.29 2.77 -8.18
C LEU A 65 2.30 1.61 -8.20
N SER A 66 3.42 1.78 -8.89
CA SER A 66 4.49 0.77 -8.92
C SER A 66 5.10 0.56 -7.53
N GLU A 67 5.33 1.63 -6.78
CA GLU A 67 5.88 1.57 -5.42
C GLU A 67 4.88 0.94 -4.45
N LEU A 68 3.60 1.29 -4.55
CA LEU A 68 2.53 0.71 -3.72
C LEU A 68 2.33 -0.78 -3.98
N SER A 69 2.47 -1.23 -5.24
CA SER A 69 2.32 -2.65 -5.59
C SER A 69 3.42 -3.56 -5.01
N SER A 70 4.54 -2.98 -4.57
CA SER A 70 5.66 -3.72 -3.98
C SER A 70 5.45 -4.07 -2.49
N ASP A 71 4.47 -3.47 -1.82
CA ASP A 71 4.13 -3.76 -0.42
C ASP A 71 3.16 -4.94 -0.32
N ALA A 72 3.71 -6.16 -0.32
CA ALA A 72 2.96 -7.43 -0.28
C ALA A 72 2.13 -7.66 1.00
N THR A 73 2.24 -6.78 2.01
CA THR A 73 1.59 -6.96 3.31
C THR A 73 0.22 -6.29 3.42
N SER A 74 -0.13 -5.42 2.46
CA SER A 74 -1.36 -4.63 2.50
C SER A 74 -2.24 -4.93 1.28
N GLN A 75 -3.54 -5.13 1.51
CA GLN A 75 -4.51 -5.12 0.42
C GLN A 75 -4.79 -3.66 0.02
N ILE A 76 -4.34 -3.23 -1.14
CA ILE A 76 -4.51 -1.84 -1.59
C ILE A 76 -5.63 -1.78 -2.65
N LYS A 77 -6.59 -0.88 -2.44
CA LYS A 77 -7.62 -0.51 -3.43
C LYS A 77 -7.36 0.91 -3.90
N ILE A 78 -7.30 1.11 -5.21
CA ILE A 78 -7.01 2.41 -5.81
C ILE A 78 -8.18 2.83 -6.69
N GLY A 79 -8.66 4.04 -6.48
CA GLY A 79 -9.55 4.76 -7.40
C GLY A 79 -8.81 5.94 -8.05
N LEU A 80 -9.20 6.26 -9.28
CA LEU A 80 -8.72 7.43 -10.02
C LEU A 80 -9.92 8.19 -10.56
N ARG A 81 -9.98 9.49 -10.27
CA ARG A 81 -10.95 10.43 -10.82
C ARG A 81 -10.23 11.56 -11.51
N THR A 82 -10.74 11.94 -12.68
CA THR A 82 -10.35 13.17 -13.37
C THR A 82 -11.39 14.25 -13.09
N PHE A 83 -10.93 15.49 -12.93
CA PHE A 83 -11.80 16.66 -12.85
C PHE A 83 -11.21 17.78 -13.69
N GLY A 84 -12.05 18.69 -14.17
CA GLY A 84 -11.66 19.67 -15.18
C GLY A 84 -12.44 19.39 -16.45
N GLU A 85 -13.13 20.42 -16.94
CA GLU A 85 -14.13 20.31 -18.00
C GLU A 85 -13.47 19.95 -19.34
N ASP A 86 -13.95 18.87 -19.95
CA ASP A 86 -13.69 18.55 -21.35
C ASP A 86 -14.29 19.68 -22.19
N ARG A 87 -13.44 20.53 -22.77
CA ARG A 87 -13.87 21.20 -24.00
C ARG A 87 -13.74 20.17 -25.10
N GLU A 88 -14.88 19.60 -25.49
CA GLU A 88 -15.07 18.90 -26.78
C GLU A 88 -14.39 19.65 -27.93
#